data_AF-A0AAX1Q439-F1
#
_entry.id   AF-A0AAX1Q439-F1
#
_cell.length_a   1.000
_cell.length_b   1.000
_cell.length_c   1.000
_cell.angle_alpha   90.00
_cell.angle_beta   90.00
_cell.angle_gamma   90.00
#
_symmetry.space_group_name_H-M   'P 1'
#
loop_
_entity.id
_entity.type
_entity.pdbx_description
1 polymer ?
#
loop_
_entity_poly.entity_id
_entity_poly.type
_entity_poly.pdbx_seq_one_letter_code
_entity_poly.pdbx_strand_id
1 'polypeptide(L)'
;MGNHFVKSAVEVLANGFNIHPLQENALLFKYMEELCCKENTLYLLDDLEAVAEAIREYDAYLLIDLISLYDCKAAQQLDVLVLED
;
A
#
# COMPACT_ATOMS: atom_id res chain seq x y z
N MET A 1 -1.79 15.07 10.38
CA MET A 1 -0.64 14.19 10.73
C MET A 1 -0.70 12.83 10.04
N GLY A 2 -1.86 12.32 9.59
CA GLY A 2 -1.96 11.01 8.92
C GLY A 2 -1.28 10.89 7.54
N ASN A 3 -1.33 11.93 6.71
CA ASN A 3 -0.84 11.87 5.32
C ASN A 3 0.68 11.58 5.22
N HIS A 4 1.51 12.08 6.15
CA HIS A 4 2.95 11.80 6.14
C HIS A 4 3.31 10.33 6.35
N PHE A 5 2.57 9.61 7.19
CA PHE A 5 2.83 8.19 7.42
C PHE A 5 2.50 7.37 6.17
N VAL A 6 1.34 7.63 5.56
CA VAL A 6 0.89 6.92 4.36
C VAL A 6 1.89 7.08 3.22
N LYS A 7 2.34 8.31 2.95
CA LYS A 7 3.35 8.57 1.92
C LYS A 7 4.65 7.81 2.20
N SER A 8 5.18 7.89 3.41
CA SER A 8 6.41 7.16 3.77
C SER A 8 6.24 5.63 3.69
N ALA A 9 5.09 5.08 4.07
CA ALA A 9 4.82 3.65 3.97
C ALA A 9 4.77 3.19 2.51
N VAL A 10 4.04 3.92 1.66
CA VAL A 10 3.95 3.63 0.22
C VAL A 10 5.31 3.80 -0.46
N GLU A 11 6.09 4.82 -0.12
CA GLU A 11 7.45 5.02 -0.63
C GLU A 11 8.38 3.84 -0.30
N VAL A 12 8.37 3.37 0.95
CA VAL A 12 9.18 2.22 1.38
C VAL A 12 8.77 0.96 0.62
N LEU A 13 7.46 0.74 0.44
CA LEU A 13 6.95 -0.39 -0.31
C LEU A 13 7.34 -0.32 -1.79
N ALA A 14 7.12 0.83 -2.44
CA ALA A 14 7.49 1.09 -3.83
C ALA A 14 8.99 0.83 -4.09
N ASN A 15 9.85 1.37 -3.22
CA ASN A 15 11.29 1.15 -3.30
C ASN A 15 11.68 -0.31 -3.02
N GLY A 16 11.01 -0.97 -2.08
CA GLY A 16 11.23 -2.37 -1.76
C GLY A 16 10.99 -3.30 -2.95
N PHE A 17 9.94 -3.04 -3.75
CA PHE A 17 9.67 -3.80 -4.99
C PHE A 17 10.69 -3.57 -6.09
N ASN A 18 11.20 -2.35 -6.22
CA ASN A 18 12.21 -2.02 -7.23
C ASN A 18 13.54 -2.73 -6.99
N ILE A 19 13.85 -3.06 -5.73
CA ILE A 19 15.14 -3.65 -5.33
C ILE A 19 15.08 -5.18 -5.28
N HIS A 20 13.94 -5.78 -4.90
CA HIS A 20 13.81 -7.22 -4.72
C HIS A 20 12.52 -7.76 -5.37
N PRO A 21 12.61 -8.79 -6.25
CA PRO A 21 11.43 -9.42 -6.82
C PRO A 21 10.49 -9.96 -5.72
N LEU A 22 9.18 -9.88 -5.96
CA LEU A 22 8.11 -10.34 -5.07
C LEU A 22 8.33 -11.74 -4.47
N GLN A 23 8.99 -12.65 -5.19
CA GLN A 23 9.23 -14.03 -4.74
C GLN A 23 10.29 -14.17 -3.64
N GLU A 24 11.12 -13.15 -3.39
CA GLU A 24 12.26 -13.26 -2.47
C GLU A 24 12.09 -12.45 -1.17
N ASN A 25 11.00 -11.69 -1.01
CA ASN A 25 10.92 -10.66 0.02
C ASN A 25 9.92 -11.00 1.14
N ALA A 26 10.21 -12.04 1.93
CA ALA A 26 9.39 -12.44 3.08
C ALA A 26 9.17 -11.32 4.11
N LEU A 27 10.13 -10.40 4.25
CA LEU A 27 10.02 -9.23 5.12
C LEU A 27 8.95 -8.25 4.61
N LEU A 28 8.83 -8.10 3.30
CA LEU A 28 7.84 -7.22 2.69
C LEU A 28 6.41 -7.75 2.88
N PHE A 29 6.18 -9.05 2.73
CA PHE A 29 4.88 -9.64 3.06
C PHE A 29 4.51 -9.52 4.53
N LYS A 30 5.49 -9.69 5.43
CA LYS A 30 5.26 -9.47 6.87
C LYS A 30 4.94 -8.00 7.16
N TYR A 31 5.63 -7.08 6.50
CA TYR A 31 5.35 -5.64 6.66
C TYR A 31 3.96 -5.27 6.15
N MET A 32 3.54 -5.84 5.01
CA MET A 32 2.19 -5.67 4.48
C MET A 32 1.11 -6.25 5.39
N GLU A 33 1.37 -7.41 6.01
CA GLU A 33 0.44 -8.02 6.98
C GLU A 33 0.17 -7.08 8.16
N GLU A 34 1.22 -6.44 8.69
CA GLU A 34 1.10 -5.44 9.76
C GLU A 34 0.33 -4.19 9.31
N LEU A 35 0.64 -3.67 8.12
CA LEU A 35 0.00 -2.47 7.57
C LEU A 35 -1.47 -2.68 7.17
N CYS A 36 -1.86 -3.90 6.81
CA CYS A 36 -3.25 -4.24 6.47
C CYS A 36 -4.04 -4.77 7.68
N CYS A 37 -3.43 -4.87 8.86
CA CYS A 37 -4.10 -5.32 10.07
C CYS A 37 -4.86 -4.17 10.75
N LYS A 38 -6.19 -4.29 10.85
CA LYS A 38 -7.07 -3.28 11.47
C LYS A 38 -6.80 -3.03 12.97
N GLU A 39 -6.17 -3.99 13.65
CA GLU A 39 -5.78 -3.85 15.05
C GLU A 39 -4.43 -3.13 15.22
N ASN A 40 -3.70 -2.90 14.13
CA ASN A 40 -2.43 -2.20 14.15
C ASN A 40 -2.67 -0.68 14.15
N THR A 41 -1.93 0.03 15.00
CA THR A 41 -1.93 1.51 15.04
C THR A 41 -1.43 2.16 13.75
N LEU A 42 -0.76 1.37 12.90
CA LEU A 42 -0.22 1.76 11.60
C LEU A 42 -1.06 1.21 10.44
N TYR A 43 -2.35 0.94 10.69
CA TYR A 43 -3.27 0.47 9.66
C TYR A 43 -3.31 1.44 8.48
N LEU A 44 -2.76 1.00 7.36
CA LEU A 44 -2.54 1.80 6.16
C LEU A 44 -3.85 2.13 5.44
N LEU A 45 -4.82 1.21 5.50
CA LEU A 45 -6.04 1.27 4.71
C LEU A 45 -7.18 2.03 5.42
N ASP A 46 -6.85 2.85 6.42
CA ASP A 46 -7.80 3.75 7.10
C ASP A 46 -8.16 4.96 6.24
N ASP A 47 -7.21 5.44 5.43
CA ASP A 47 -7.35 6.59 4.53
C ASP A 47 -6.97 6.20 3.10
N LEU A 48 -7.93 5.62 2.39
CA LEU A 48 -7.72 5.12 1.03
C LEU A 48 -7.48 6.24 0.01
N GLU A 49 -7.96 7.45 0.26
CA GLU A 49 -7.68 8.61 -0.60
C GLU A 49 -6.19 9.00 -0.51
N ALA A 50 -5.66 9.09 0.72
CA ALA A 50 -4.23 9.36 0.92
C ALA A 50 -3.34 8.24 0.35
N VAL A 51 -3.78 6.98 0.46
CA VAL A 51 -3.07 5.84 -0.14
C VAL A 51 -3.08 5.94 -1.67
N ALA A 52 -4.21 6.26 -2.29
CA ALA A 52 -4.31 6.44 -3.74
C ALA A 52 -3.45 7.61 -4.24
N GLU A 53 -3.43 8.74 -3.53
CA GLU A 53 -2.54 9.87 -3.81
C GLU A 53 -1.07 9.44 -3.79
N ALA A 54 -0.65 8.73 -2.74
CA ALA A 54 0.71 8.25 -2.60
C ALA A 54 1.09 7.20 -3.66
N ILE A 55 0.17 6.30 -4.02
CA ILE A 55 0.40 5.30 -5.07
C ILE A 55 0.68 5.99 -6.41
N ARG A 56 -0.08 7.03 -6.76
CA ARG A 56 0.18 7.84 -7.96
C ARG A 56 1.52 8.58 -7.89
N GLU A 57 1.80 9.22 -6.76
CA GLU A 57 3.02 10.00 -6.55
C GLU A 57 4.30 9.15 -6.73
N TYR A 58 4.25 7.90 -6.28
CA TYR A 58 5.38 6.97 -6.32
C TYR A 58 5.32 5.93 -7.46
N ASP A 59 4.36 6.03 -8.39
CA ASP A 59 4.16 5.05 -9.48
C ASP A 59 4.02 3.60 -8.97
N ALA A 60 3.40 3.43 -7.81
CA ALA A 60 3.40 2.20 -7.02
C ALA A 60 2.18 1.30 -7.29
N TYR A 61 1.67 1.26 -8.53
CA TYR A 61 0.39 0.59 -8.87
C TYR A 61 0.35 -0.90 -8.51
N LEU A 62 1.48 -1.60 -8.56
CA LEU A 62 1.60 -3.01 -8.13
C LEU A 62 1.25 -3.22 -6.65
N LEU A 63 1.26 -2.17 -5.83
CA LEU A 63 0.84 -2.23 -4.45
C LEU A 63 -0.64 -2.61 -4.31
N ILE A 64 -1.49 -2.23 -5.26
CA ILE A 64 -2.92 -2.56 -5.26
C ILE A 64 -3.11 -4.07 -5.36
N ASP A 65 -2.38 -4.72 -6.28
CA ASP A 65 -2.38 -6.18 -6.42
C ASP A 65 -1.93 -6.86 -5.12
N LEU A 66 -0.94 -6.30 -4.44
CA LEU A 66 -0.49 -6.86 -3.18
C LEU A 66 -1.50 -6.66 -2.04
N ILE A 67 -2.09 -5.48 -1.93
CA ILE A 67 -3.18 -5.20 -0.98
C ILE A 67 -4.33 -6.19 -1.21
N SER A 68 -4.61 -6.58 -2.45
CA SER A 68 -5.68 -7.54 -2.78
C SER A 68 -5.51 -8.91 -2.11
N LEU A 69 -4.28 -9.29 -1.74
CA LEU A 69 -4.00 -10.52 -0.98
C LEU A 69 -4.46 -10.44 0.49
N TYR A 70 -4.61 -9.23 1.03
CA TYR A 70 -4.96 -8.98 2.44
C TYR A 70 -6.37 -8.41 2.59
N ASP A 71 -6.75 -7.44 1.77
CA ASP A 71 -8.09 -6.85 1.73
C ASP A 71 -8.50 -6.55 0.28
N CYS A 72 -9.25 -7.48 -0.31
CA CYS A 72 -9.73 -7.36 -1.68
C CYS A 72 -10.73 -6.21 -1.89
N LYS A 73 -11.45 -5.77 -0.85
CA LYS A 73 -12.40 -4.65 -0.96
C LYS A 73 -11.66 -3.32 -1.00
N ALA A 74 -10.66 -3.16 -0.13
CA ALA A 74 -9.81 -1.98 -0.14
C ALA A 74 -9.05 -1.87 -1.47
N ALA A 75 -8.51 -2.98 -1.99
CA ALA A 75 -7.85 -2.99 -3.29
C ALA A 75 -8.77 -2.54 -4.43
N GLN A 76 -10.02 -3.03 -4.49
CA GLN A 76 -11.00 -2.58 -5.50
C GLN A 76 -11.33 -1.10 -5.40
N GLN A 77 -11.43 -0.56 -4.17
CA GLN A 77 -11.66 0.87 -3.97
C GLN A 77 -10.45 1.69 -4.40
N LEU A 78 -9.24 1.23 -4.08
CA LEU A 78 -8.01 1.87 -4.53
C LEU A 78 -7.90 1.86 -6.05
N ASP A 79 -8.24 0.77 -6.72
CA ASP A 79 -8.21 0.65 -8.19
C ASP A 79 -9.10 1.70 -8.87
N VAL A 80 -10.26 2.01 -8.28
CA VAL A 80 -11.11 3.13 -8.73
C VAL A 80 -10.46 4.47 -8.41
N LEU A 81 -10.04 4.67 -7.15
CA LEU A 81 -9.52 5.95 -6.66
C LEU A 81 -8.25 6.40 -7.39
N VAL A 82 -7.38 5.48 -7.80
CA VAL A 82 -6.16 5.82 -8.55
C VAL A 82 -6.45 6.24 -10.00
N LEU A 83 -7.59 5.82 -10.56
CA LEU A 83 -8.02 6.15 -11.93
C LEU A 83 -8.87 7.43 -12.00
N GLU A 84 -9.42 7.89 -10.88
CA GLU A 84 -10.11 9.18 -10.78
C GLU A 84 -9.08 10.32 -10.72
N ASP A 85 -8.76 10.87 -11.90
CA ASP A 85 -8.06 12.16 -12.10
C ASP A 85 -8.80 13.00 -13.16
#